data_AF-A0A933LHK8-F1
#
_entry.id   AF-A0A933LHK8-F1
#
_cell.length_a   1.000
_cell.length_b   1.000
_cell.length_c   1.000
_cell.angle_alpha   90.00
_cell.angle_beta   90.00
_cell.angle_gamma   90.00
#
_symmetry.space_group_name_H-M   'P 1'
#
loop_
_entity.id
_entity.type
_entity.pdbx_description
1 polymer ?
#
loop_
_entity_poly.entity_id
_entity_poly.type
_entity_poly.pdbx_seq_one_letter_code
_entity_poly.pdbx_strand_id
1 'polypeptide(L)'
;MSLPATIDSVAELEDVMSAPSPALVDAMKSLRGDLLILGVAGKMGPTLAVLAKRALAAAGNDARVIGVARFSRGDLRDRLESAGVETSTVDLLAPAASASLPDAPNVIYLVGQKFGSTGNEPLTWAMNVYLPA
;
A
#
# COMPACT_ATOMS: atom_id res chain seq x y z
N MET A 1 12.63 15.44 12.44
CA MET A 1 11.22 15.88 12.53
C MET A 1 10.83 15.84 13.99
N SER A 2 10.23 16.90 14.53
CA SER A 2 9.68 16.89 15.89
C SER A 2 8.30 16.24 15.86
N LEU A 3 8.11 15.19 16.64
CA LEU A 3 6.80 14.57 16.82
C LEU A 3 5.91 15.48 17.69
N PRO A 4 4.58 15.48 17.48
CA PRO A 4 3.67 16.22 18.35
C PRO A 4 3.68 15.62 19.76
N ALA A 5 3.38 16.44 20.77
CA ALA A 5 3.35 15.99 22.16
C ALA A 5 2.14 15.07 22.47
N THR A 6 1.04 15.27 21.76
CA THR A 6 -0.19 14.47 21.81
C THR A 6 -0.70 14.19 20.39
N ILE A 7 -1.61 13.24 20.26
CA ILE A 7 -2.30 12.92 19.01
C ILE A 7 -3.79 12.92 19.33
N ASP A 8 -4.51 13.87 18.74
CA ASP A 8 -5.89 14.17 19.11
C ASP A 8 -6.90 13.56 18.12
N SER A 9 -6.44 13.03 16.98
CA SER A 9 -7.28 12.35 16.00
C SER A 9 -6.56 11.26 15.21
N VAL A 10 -7.34 10.37 14.58
CA VAL A 10 -6.80 9.36 13.64
C VAL A 10 -6.20 10.03 12.41
N ALA A 11 -6.79 11.12 11.94
CA ALA A 11 -6.26 11.87 10.80
C ALA A 11 -4.87 12.45 11.11
N GLU A 12 -4.69 13.01 12.30
CA GLU A 12 -3.38 13.49 12.77
C GLU A 12 -2.38 12.34 12.92
N LEU A 13 -2.81 11.20 13.48
CA LEU A 13 -1.96 10.01 13.57
C LEU A 13 -1.49 9.56 12.18
N GLU A 14 -2.40 9.46 11.21
CA GLU A 14 -2.09 9.06 9.84
C GLU A 14 -1.15 10.06 9.15
N ASP A 15 -1.33 11.36 9.40
CA ASP A 15 -0.45 12.40 8.86
C ASP A 15 0.98 12.27 9.40
N VAL A 16 1.13 12.11 10.72
CA VAL A 16 2.43 11.88 11.37
C VAL A 16 3.07 10.58 10.89
N MET A 17 2.31 9.48 10.81
CA MET A 17 2.82 8.18 10.37
C MET A 17 3.21 8.15 8.88
N SER A 18 2.64 9.04 8.07
CA SER A 18 2.94 9.14 6.64
C SER A 18 3.91 10.27 6.29
N ALA A 19 4.46 10.96 7.29
CA ALA A 19 5.52 11.93 7.07
C ALA A 19 6.86 11.23 6.76
N PRO A 20 7.47 11.47 5.59
CA PRO A 20 8.71 10.79 5.21
C PRO A 20 9.91 11.30 6.00
N SER A 21 10.77 10.38 6.43
CA SER A 21 12.06 10.74 7.01
C SER A 21 13.01 11.27 5.93
N PRO A 22 14.02 12.10 6.27
CA PRO A 22 15.01 12.55 5.31
C PRO A 22 15.73 11.39 4.59
N ALA A 23 16.05 10.33 5.33
CA ALA A 23 16.68 9.14 4.77
C ALA A 23 15.78 8.42 3.74
N LEU A 24 14.47 8.38 3.98
CA LEU A 24 13.52 7.82 3.00
C LEU A 24 13.43 8.70 1.75
N VAL A 25 13.37 10.02 1.91
CA VAL A 25 13.37 10.96 0.78
C VAL A 25 14.64 10.78 -0.06
N ASP A 26 15.81 10.69 0.58
CA ASP A 26 17.08 10.47 -0.13
C ASP A 26 17.11 9.13 -0.85
N ALA A 27 16.60 8.06 -0.24
CA ALA A 27 16.48 6.76 -0.91
C ALA A 27 15.56 6.84 -2.14
N MET A 28 14.42 7.54 -2.03
CA MET A 28 13.44 7.69 -3.10
C MET A 28 13.95 8.50 -4.30
N LYS A 29 14.97 9.35 -4.14
CA LYS A 29 15.63 10.01 -5.30
C LYS A 29 16.24 9.01 -6.27
N SER A 30 16.67 7.85 -5.76
CA SER A 30 17.33 6.81 -6.54
C SER A 30 16.38 5.72 -7.07
N LEU A 31 15.12 5.71 -6.61
CA LEU A 31 14.13 4.73 -7.04
C LEU A 31 13.86 4.91 -8.54
N ARG A 32 14.03 3.83 -9.32
CA ARG A 32 13.75 3.83 -10.75
C ARG A 32 12.46 3.08 -11.02
N GLY A 33 11.57 3.73 -11.77
CA GLY A 33 10.28 3.18 -12.16
C GLY A 33 9.28 3.11 -11.00
N ASP A 34 8.09 2.62 -11.34
CA ASP A 34 6.92 2.69 -10.47
C ASP A 34 7.00 1.69 -9.31
N LEU A 35 6.19 1.97 -8.28
CA LEU A 35 6.03 1.16 -7.08
C LEU A 35 4.63 0.54 -7.03
N LEU A 36 4.57 -0.78 -7.12
CA LEU A 36 3.34 -1.55 -6.97
C LEU A 36 3.22 -2.10 -5.54
N ILE A 37 2.08 -1.88 -4.90
CA ILE A 37 1.79 -2.38 -3.55
C ILE A 37 0.65 -3.38 -3.62
N LEU A 38 0.97 -4.67 -3.50
CA LEU A 38 -0.02 -5.75 -3.50
C LEU A 38 -0.62 -5.91 -2.11
N GLY A 39 -1.95 -5.89 -2.01
CA GLY A 39 -2.64 -5.95 -0.72
C GLY A 39 -2.71 -4.61 0.00
N VAL A 40 -2.75 -3.50 -0.74
CA VAL A 40 -2.74 -2.13 -0.19
C VAL A 40 -3.88 -1.85 0.79
N ALA A 41 -5.01 -2.57 0.70
CA ALA A 41 -6.15 -2.38 1.59
C ALA A 41 -6.00 -3.06 2.97
N GLY A 42 -4.85 -3.69 3.25
CA GLY A 42 -4.54 -4.23 4.58
C GLY A 42 -4.34 -3.13 5.64
N LYS A 43 -4.09 -3.49 6.89
CA LYS A 43 -3.94 -2.50 7.98
C LYS A 43 -2.79 -1.51 7.78
N MET A 44 -1.67 -1.98 7.22
CA MET A 44 -0.47 -1.16 7.01
C MET A 44 -0.43 -0.49 5.64
N GLY A 45 -1.12 -1.06 4.66
CA GLY A 45 -0.99 -0.70 3.26
C GLY A 45 -1.35 0.75 2.93
N PRO A 46 -2.45 1.32 3.46
CA PRO A 46 -2.86 2.67 3.11
C PRO A 46 -1.84 3.72 3.57
N THR A 47 -1.44 3.65 4.83
CA THR A 47 -0.44 4.56 5.40
C THR A 47 0.91 4.42 4.69
N LEU A 48 1.32 3.19 4.33
CA LEU A 48 2.55 2.97 3.57
C LEU A 48 2.48 3.59 2.16
N ALA A 49 1.36 3.43 1.46
CA ALA A 49 1.19 3.97 0.12
C ALA A 49 1.25 5.50 0.12
N VAL A 50 0.58 6.14 1.08
CA VAL A 50 0.63 7.60 1.27
C VAL A 50 2.03 8.06 1.64
N LEU A 51 2.73 7.34 2.55
CA LEU A 51 4.12 7.63 2.91
C LEU A 51 5.04 7.57 1.69
N ALA A 52 4.93 6.52 0.87
CA ALA A 52 5.72 6.36 -0.35
C ALA A 52 5.45 7.51 -1.34
N LYS A 53 4.17 7.87 -1.54
CA LYS A 53 3.80 8.98 -2.44
C LYS A 53 4.36 10.32 -1.96
N ARG A 54 4.26 10.61 -0.66
CA ARG A 54 4.84 11.82 -0.03
C ARG A 54 6.37 11.83 -0.15
N ALA A 55 7.02 10.69 0.05
CA ALA A 55 8.47 10.58 -0.08
C ALA A 55 8.96 10.83 -1.52
N LEU A 56 8.28 10.28 -2.52
CA LEU A 56 8.58 10.52 -3.93
C LEU A 56 8.39 11.99 -4.31
N ALA A 57 7.28 12.60 -3.89
CA ALA A 57 7.03 14.02 -4.11
C ALA A 57 8.13 14.90 -3.48
N ALA A 58 8.52 14.62 -2.24
CA ALA A 58 9.62 15.34 -1.56
C ALA A 58 10.99 15.09 -2.21
N ALA A 59 11.17 13.94 -2.85
CA ALA A 59 12.39 13.59 -3.59
C ALA A 59 12.46 14.23 -4.99
N GLY A 60 11.36 14.84 -5.47
CA GLY A 60 11.24 15.30 -6.86
C GLY A 60 11.20 14.15 -7.86
N ASN A 61 10.77 12.96 -7.43
CA ASN A 61 10.64 11.76 -8.25
C ASN A 61 9.16 11.59 -8.67
N ASP A 62 8.92 11.40 -9.96
CA ASP A 62 7.60 11.31 -10.58
C ASP A 62 7.07 9.87 -10.72
N ALA A 63 7.80 8.88 -10.20
CA ALA A 63 7.35 7.49 -10.15
C ALA A 63 5.94 7.36 -9.54
N ARG A 64 5.14 6.48 -10.12
CA ARG A 64 3.78 6.21 -9.67
C ARG A 64 3.79 5.27 -8.47
N VAL A 65 2.87 5.48 -7.54
CA VAL A 65 2.57 4.53 -6.46
C VAL A 65 1.21 3.93 -6.78
N ILE A 66 1.18 2.62 -7.01
CA ILE A 66 0.01 1.90 -7.48
C ILE A 66 -0.39 0.87 -6.42
N GLY A 67 -1.54 1.08 -5.78
CA GLY A 67 -2.10 0.19 -4.78
C GLY A 67 -3.06 -0.83 -5.38
N VAL A 68 -2.80 -2.12 -5.19
CA VAL A 68 -3.63 -3.22 -5.68
C VAL A 68 -4.41 -3.86 -4.52
N ALA A 69 -5.72 -3.90 -4.64
CA ALA A 69 -6.60 -4.61 -3.71
C ALA A 69 -7.97 -4.86 -4.34
N ARG A 70 -8.85 -5.59 -3.65
CA ARG A 70 -10.25 -5.80 -4.06
C ARG A 70 -11.16 -4.59 -3.81
N PHE A 71 -10.74 -3.64 -2.97
CA PHE A 71 -11.51 -2.45 -2.56
C PHE A 71 -12.98 -2.75 -2.24
N SER A 72 -13.23 -3.83 -1.50
CA SER A 72 -14.55 -4.43 -1.42
C SER A 72 -15.57 -3.63 -0.59
N ARG A 73 -15.12 -2.68 0.24
CA ARG A 73 -15.95 -1.86 1.14
C ARG A 73 -15.26 -0.55 1.52
N GLY A 74 -16.05 0.50 1.74
CA GLY A 74 -15.60 1.78 2.30
C GLY A 74 -15.07 2.77 1.27
N ASP A 75 -14.54 3.87 1.78
CA ASP A 75 -14.02 5.04 1.05
C ASP A 75 -12.50 4.97 0.80
N LEU A 76 -11.88 3.82 1.11
CA LEU A 76 -10.42 3.70 1.12
C LEU A 76 -9.79 3.97 -0.26
N ARG A 77 -10.47 3.55 -1.33
CA ARG A 77 -10.03 3.82 -2.70
C ARG A 77 -9.94 5.33 -2.94
N ASP A 78 -11.04 6.04 -2.67
CA ASP A 78 -11.15 7.49 -2.87
C ASP A 78 -10.14 8.25 -2.01
N ARG A 79 -9.90 7.80 -0.77
CA ARG A 79 -8.87 8.36 0.13
C ARG A 79 -7.46 8.21 -0.43
N LEU A 80 -7.13 7.04 -1.00
CA LEU A 80 -5.83 6.79 -1.61
C LEU A 80 -5.64 7.64 -2.88
N GLU A 81 -6.65 7.67 -3.74
CA GLU A 81 -6.63 8.48 -4.98
C GLU A 81 -6.52 9.97 -4.66
N SER A 82 -7.23 10.46 -3.64
CA SER A 82 -7.13 11.84 -3.15
C SER A 82 -5.74 12.18 -2.60
N ALA A 83 -5.00 11.17 -2.11
CA ALA A 83 -3.62 11.32 -1.66
C ALA A 83 -2.59 11.15 -2.81
N GLY A 84 -3.04 10.96 -4.05
CA GLY A 84 -2.19 10.80 -5.24
C GLY A 84 -1.63 9.39 -5.45
N VAL A 85 -2.21 8.38 -4.78
CA VAL A 85 -1.92 6.96 -5.00
C VAL A 85 -2.89 6.43 -6.07
N GLU A 86 -2.35 5.87 -7.15
CA GLU A 86 -3.17 5.18 -8.16
C GLU A 86 -3.71 3.87 -7.57
N THR A 87 -4.93 3.48 -7.93
CA THR A 87 -5.52 2.23 -7.44
C THR A 87 -5.88 1.30 -8.59
N SER A 88 -5.65 0.01 -8.37
CA SER A 88 -6.06 -1.05 -9.30
C SER A 88 -6.87 -2.10 -8.54
N THR A 89 -8.11 -2.31 -9.00
CA THR A 89 -9.03 -3.27 -8.39
C THR A 89 -8.77 -4.66 -8.96
N VAL A 90 -8.07 -5.51 -8.19
CA VAL A 90 -7.75 -6.89 -8.59
C VAL A 90 -7.99 -7.83 -7.41
N ASP A 91 -8.66 -8.94 -7.67
CA ASP A 91 -8.64 -10.09 -6.78
C ASP A 91 -7.44 -10.97 -7.13
N LEU A 92 -6.43 -10.96 -6.27
CA LEU A 92 -5.18 -11.69 -6.52
C LEU A 92 -5.35 -13.22 -6.51
N LEU A 93 -6.44 -13.75 -5.94
CA LEU A 93 -6.76 -15.17 -6.02
C LEU A 93 -7.52 -15.54 -7.31
N ALA A 94 -7.97 -14.56 -8.09
CA ALA A 94 -8.70 -14.85 -9.32
C ALA A 94 -7.79 -15.47 -10.39
N PRO A 95 -8.30 -16.41 -11.19
CA PRO A 95 -7.59 -16.88 -12.38
C PRO A 95 -7.19 -15.68 -13.26
N ALA A 96 -5.94 -15.65 -13.71
CA ALA A 96 -5.34 -14.57 -14.51
C ALA A 96 -5.16 -13.20 -13.82
N ALA A 97 -5.25 -13.12 -12.49
CA ALA A 97 -4.98 -11.88 -11.76
C ALA A 97 -3.61 -11.26 -12.11
N SER A 98 -2.57 -12.09 -12.22
CA SER A 98 -1.21 -11.66 -12.57
C SER A 98 -1.12 -10.94 -13.92
N ALA A 99 -1.90 -11.37 -14.92
CA ALA A 99 -1.92 -10.75 -16.23
C ALA A 99 -2.60 -9.37 -16.25
N SER A 100 -3.41 -9.07 -15.22
CA SER A 100 -4.11 -7.78 -15.06
C SER A 100 -3.35 -6.77 -14.19
N LEU A 101 -2.23 -7.17 -13.58
CA LEU A 101 -1.45 -6.29 -12.74
C LEU A 101 -0.74 -5.22 -13.58
N PRO A 102 -0.74 -3.95 -13.13
CA PRO A 102 0.10 -2.93 -13.73
C PRO A 102 1.57 -3.33 -13.68
N ASP A 103 2.28 -3.10 -14.77
CA ASP A 103 3.72 -3.34 -14.82
C ASP A 103 4.46 -2.32 -13.94
N ALA A 104 5.39 -2.82 -13.12
CA ALA A 104 6.20 -2.01 -12.22
C ALA A 104 7.45 -2.78 -11.80
N PRO A 105 8.64 -2.15 -11.84
CA PRO A 105 9.88 -2.81 -11.46
C PRO A 105 10.04 -2.98 -9.94
N ASN A 106 9.29 -2.23 -9.13
CA ASN A 106 9.37 -2.30 -7.67
C ASN A 106 8.03 -2.82 -7.10
N VAL A 107 8.09 -3.90 -6.32
CA VAL A 107 6.88 -4.52 -5.74
C VAL A 107 7.03 -4.65 -4.22
N ILE A 108 6.04 -4.16 -3.48
CA ILE A 108 5.86 -4.46 -2.06
C ILE A 108 4.69 -5.43 -1.91
N TYR A 109 4.99 -6.63 -1.44
CA TYR A 109 3.99 -7.66 -1.18
C TYR A 109 3.46 -7.55 0.26
N LEU A 110 2.26 -7.02 0.43
CA LEU A 110 1.56 -6.91 1.72
C LEU A 110 0.33 -7.82 1.81
N VAL A 111 0.23 -8.78 0.90
CA VAL A 111 -0.90 -9.69 0.87
C VAL A 111 -0.77 -10.71 1.99
N GLY A 112 -1.82 -10.82 2.80
CA GLY A 112 -1.88 -11.85 3.83
C GLY A 112 -3.16 -11.76 4.66
N GLN A 113 -3.58 -12.92 5.17
CA GLN A 113 -4.66 -13.03 6.12
C GLN A 113 -4.09 -13.29 7.51
N LYS A 114 -4.17 -12.26 8.37
CA LYS A 114 -3.69 -12.31 9.77
C LYS A 114 -4.80 -12.57 10.79
N PHE A 115 -6.05 -12.24 10.46
CA PHE A 115 -7.20 -12.32 11.37
C PHE A 115 -8.35 -13.08 10.70
N GLY A 116 -9.25 -13.64 11.52
CA GLY A 116 -10.42 -14.36 11.03
C GLY A 116 -10.09 -15.71 10.40
N SER A 117 -9.04 -16.38 10.86
CA SER A 117 -8.62 -17.68 10.32
C SER A 117 -9.48 -18.85 10.82
N THR A 118 -10.02 -18.77 12.04
CA THR A 118 -10.90 -19.81 12.59
C THR A 118 -12.19 -19.91 11.77
N GLY A 119 -12.47 -21.08 11.21
CA GLY A 119 -13.58 -21.31 10.29
C GLY A 119 -13.35 -20.79 8.88
N ASN A 120 -12.15 -20.27 8.59
CA ASN A 120 -11.73 -19.82 7.26
C ASN A 120 -10.26 -20.20 6.98
N GLU A 121 -9.88 -21.38 7.45
CA GLU A 121 -8.57 -21.99 7.26
C GLU A 121 -8.23 -22.14 5.77
N PRO A 122 -9.17 -22.53 4.87
CA PRO A 122 -8.88 -22.62 3.45
C PRO A 122 -8.45 -21.28 2.84
N LEU A 123 -9.12 -20.17 3.18
CA LEU A 123 -8.72 -18.85 2.69
C LEU A 123 -7.39 -18.41 3.29
N THR A 124 -7.15 -18.73 4.57
CA THR A 124 -5.89 -18.42 5.24
C THR A 124 -4.72 -19.12 4.52
N TRP A 125 -4.89 -20.41 4.18
CA TRP A 125 -3.91 -21.14 3.38
C TRP A 125 -3.78 -20.57 1.97
N ALA A 126 -4.90 -20.26 1.30
CA ALA A 126 -4.88 -19.70 -0.05
C ALA A 126 -4.11 -18.37 -0.11
N MET A 127 -4.35 -17.46 0.83
CA MET A 127 -3.73 -16.13 0.88
C MET A 127 -2.26 -16.17 1.29
N ASN A 128 -1.90 -17.03 2.26
CA ASN A 128 -0.58 -17.00 2.88
C ASN A 128 0.39 -18.06 2.34
N VAL A 129 -0.11 -19.07 1.62
CA VAL A 129 0.70 -20.20 1.12
C VAL A 129 0.54 -20.38 -0.39
N TYR A 130 -0.67 -20.50 -0.90
CA TYR A 130 -0.90 -20.73 -2.34
C TYR A 130 -0.54 -19.52 -3.20
N LEU A 131 -1.06 -18.34 -2.85
CA LEU A 131 -0.83 -17.12 -3.63
C LEU A 131 0.65 -16.71 -3.78
N PRO A 132 1.50 -16.78 -2.73
CA PRO A 132 2.91 -16.43 -2.88
C PRO A 132 3.79 -17.51 -3.54
N ALA A 133 3.27 -18.71 -3.81
CA ALA A 133 4.02 -19.84 -4.38
C ALA A 133 4.17 -19.72 -5.90
#